data_AF-A0A815B7N1-F1
#
_entry.id   AF-A0A815B7N1-F1
#
_cell.length_a   1.000
_cell.length_b   1.000
_cell.length_c   1.000
_cell.angle_alpha   90.00
_cell.angle_beta   90.00
_cell.angle_gamma   90.00
#
_symmetry.space_group_name_H-M   'P 1'
#
loop_
_entity.id
_entity.type
_entity.pdbx_description
1 polymer ?
#
loop_
_entity_poly.entity_id
_entity_poly.type
_entity_poly.pdbx_seq_one_letter_code
_entity_poly.pdbx_strand_id
1 'polypeptide(L)' 'MILQYSILFLLLVNYCVADNPCIYYFPQGVINLTTIGLVNSQPRFKDVRIIIPSEQYKYSYNPCYSFTERGCQNVAACQS' A
#
# COMPACT_ATOMS: atom_id res chain seq x y z
N MET A 1 24.05 32.34 -0.98
CA MET A 1 22.87 32.01 -1.82
C MET A 1 22.86 30.55 -2.30
N ILE A 2 23.15 29.57 -1.42
CA ILE A 2 23.13 28.13 -1.78
C ILE A 2 22.07 27.37 -0.96
N LEU A 3 21.70 27.86 0.24
CA LEU A 3 20.70 27.23 1.11
C LEU A 3 19.25 27.29 0.62
N GLN A 4 18.92 28.14 -0.36
CA GLN A 4 17.53 28.33 -0.80
C GLN A 4 17.08 27.31 -1.85
N TYR A 5 18.03 26.71 -2.60
CA TYR A 5 17.72 25.73 -3.64
C TYR A 5 17.47 24.32 -3.07
N SER A 6 18.03 24.01 -1.92
CA SER A 6 17.85 22.70 -1.25
C SER A 6 16.41 22.48 -0.76
N ILE A 7 15.70 23.56 -0.41
CA ILE A 7 14.31 23.50 0.06
C ILE A 7 13.34 23.30 -1.12
N LEU A 8 13.67 23.85 -2.29
CA LEU A 8 12.83 23.76 -3.49
C LEU A 8 12.76 22.32 -4.05
N PHE A 9 13.81 21.52 -3.86
CA PHE A 9 13.84 20.11 -4.29
C PHE A 9 12.98 19.18 -3.41
N LEU A 10 12.69 19.57 -2.16
CA LEU A 10 11.82 18.79 -1.26
C LEU A 10 10.33 18.97 -1.58
N LEU A 11 9.94 20.05 -2.27
CA LEU A 11 8.54 20.33 -2.66
C LEU A 11 8.09 19.61 -3.94
N LEU A 12 9.01 18.95 -4.66
CA LEU A 12 8.71 18.23 -5.91
C LEU A 12 8.53 16.72 -5.71
N VAL A 13 8.65 16.23 -4.46
CA VAL A 13 8.26 14.86 -4.14
C VAL A 13 6.74 14.87 -4.01
N ASN A 14 6.04 14.48 -5.08
CA ASN A 14 4.63 14.13 -5.06
C ASN A 14 4.43 12.92 -4.13
N TYR A 15 4.49 13.13 -2.82
CA TYR A 15 4.03 12.17 -1.85
C TYR A 15 2.51 12.30 -1.82
N CYS A 16 1.83 11.35 -2.44
CA CYS A 16 0.38 11.27 -2.36
C CYS A 16 0.03 10.86 -0.92
N VAL A 17 -0.26 11.83 -0.06
CA VAL A 17 -0.91 11.55 1.23
C VAL A 17 -2.39 11.49 0.95
N ALA A 18 -2.93 10.28 0.84
CA ALA A 18 -4.35 10.13 1.06
C ALA A 18 -4.61 10.40 2.56
N ASP A 19 -5.47 11.38 2.87
CA ASP A 19 -5.96 11.62 4.25
C ASP A 19 -6.50 10.33 4.90
N ASN A 20 -6.99 9.41 4.07
CA ASN A 20 -7.30 8.04 4.42
C ASN A 20 -6.93 7.11 3.26
N PRO A 21 -5.99 6.16 3.41
CA PRO A 21 -5.55 5.29 2.32
C PRO A 21 -6.62 4.27 1.86
N CYS A 22 -7.76 4.20 2.55
CA CYS A 22 -8.88 3.32 2.20
C CYS A 22 -10.07 4.02 1.53
N ILE A 23 -10.14 5.36 1.48
CA ILE A 23 -11.30 6.07 0.95
C ILE A 23 -10.90 6.88 -0.27
N TYR A 24 -11.56 6.62 -1.38
CA TYR A 24 -11.31 7.26 -2.67
C TYR A 24 -12.53 8.03 -3.11
N TYR A 25 -12.35 9.34 -3.33
CA TYR A 25 -13.41 10.26 -3.75
C TYR A 25 -13.33 10.49 -5.26
N PHE A 26 -14.44 10.27 -5.94
CA PHE A 26 -14.61 10.56 -7.35
C PHE A 26 -15.85 11.45 -7.56
N PRO A 27 -15.94 12.19 -8.67
CA PRO A 27 -17.16 12.94 -9.01
C PRO A 27 -18.42 12.06 -9.05
N GLN A 28 -18.28 10.81 -9.47
CA GLN A 28 -19.36 9.83 -9.58
C GLN A 28 -19.69 9.06 -8.29
N GLY A 29 -18.90 9.23 -7.21
CA GLY A 29 -19.15 8.53 -5.96
C GLY A 29 -17.90 8.25 -5.13
N VAL A 30 -18.09 7.52 -4.03
CA VAL A 30 -17.02 7.19 -3.07
C VAL A 30 -16.79 5.69 -3.04
N ILE A 31 -15.54 5.26 -3.21
CA ILE A 31 -15.11 3.90 -2.94
C ILE A 31 -14.53 3.86 -1.53
N ASN A 32 -15.15 3.08 -0.64
CA ASN A 32 -14.70 2.92 0.73
C ASN A 32 -14.25 1.47 1.00
N LEU A 33 -12.95 1.28 1.16
CA LEU A 33 -12.31 -0.02 1.40
C LEU A 33 -12.02 -0.28 2.88
N THR A 34 -12.48 0.57 3.82
CA THR A 34 -12.12 0.43 5.24
C THR A 34 -12.55 -0.90 5.86
N THR A 35 -13.60 -1.53 5.35
CA THR A 35 -14.08 -2.85 5.79
C THR A 35 -13.13 -3.99 5.42
N ILE A 36 -12.27 -3.80 4.41
CA ILE A 36 -11.30 -4.79 3.94
C ILE A 36 -9.84 -4.36 4.14
N GLY A 37 -9.59 -3.17 4.68
CA GLY A 37 -8.27 -2.76 5.16
C GLY A 37 -8.02 -3.28 6.58
N LEU A 38 -6.81 -3.77 6.87
CA LEU A 38 -6.44 -4.23 8.21
C LEU A 38 -5.35 -3.33 8.84
N VAL A 39 -5.62 -2.72 9.99
CA VAL A 39 -4.73 -1.71 10.62
C VAL A 39 -3.72 -2.27 11.63
N ASN A 40 -3.63 -3.60 11.79
CA ASN A 40 -2.79 -4.25 12.81
C ASN A 40 -1.40 -4.62 12.31
N SER A 41 -0.91 -3.98 11.25
CA SER A 41 0.37 -4.29 10.59
C SER A 41 0.51 -5.73 10.07
N GLN A 42 -0.61 -6.43 9.83
CA GLN A 42 -0.66 -7.74 9.18
C GLN A 42 -1.29 -7.62 7.78
N PRO A 43 -1.01 -8.58 6.88
CA PRO A 43 -1.79 -8.68 5.64
C PRO A 43 -3.26 -8.98 5.97
N ARG A 44 -4.18 -8.32 5.25
CA ARG A 44 -5.61 -8.67 5.34
C ARG A 44 -5.87 -10.06 4.76
N PHE A 45 -5.23 -10.33 3.63
CA PHE A 45 -5.32 -11.58 2.90
C PHE A 45 -3.94 -12.20 2.92
N LYS A 46 -3.78 -13.30 3.65
CA LYS A 46 -2.49 -13.93 3.90
C LYS A 46 -2.35 -15.20 3.06
N ASP A 47 -1.16 -15.43 2.51
CA ASP A 47 -0.79 -16.70 1.88
C ASP A 47 -1.75 -17.15 0.74
N VAL A 48 -2.33 -16.18 0.00
CA VAL A 48 -3.26 -16.44 -1.10
C VAL A 48 -2.52 -17.13 -2.24
N ARG A 49 -3.03 -18.29 -2.65
CA ARG A 49 -2.49 -19.08 -3.76
C ARG A 49 -3.15 -18.69 -5.06
N ILE A 50 -2.34 -18.59 -6.10
CA ILE A 50 -2.80 -18.44 -7.48
C ILE A 50 -3.23 -19.79 -8.06
N ILE A 51 -4.21 -19.76 -8.95
CA ILE A 51 -4.77 -20.95 -9.62
C ILE A 51 -3.96 -21.21 -10.90
N ILE A 52 -2.64 -21.31 -10.77
CA ILE A 52 -1.73 -21.68 -11.86
C ILE A 52 -1.01 -22.95 -11.39
N PRO A 53 -1.29 -24.13 -11.96
CA PRO A 53 -0.78 -25.40 -11.44
C PRO A 53 0.76 -25.50 -11.33
N SER A 54 1.49 -24.76 -12.16
CA SER A 54 2.95 -24.72 -12.18
C SER A 54 3.56 -23.73 -11.18
N GLU A 55 2.77 -22.85 -10.55
CA GLU A 55 3.27 -21.84 -9.63
C GLU A 55 2.91 -22.17 -8.19
N GLN A 56 3.92 -22.16 -7.33
CA GLN A 56 3.76 -22.43 -5.88
C GLN A 56 3.80 -21.16 -5.03
N TYR A 57 3.85 -19.99 -5.67
CA TYR A 57 3.94 -18.73 -4.97
C TYR A 57 2.68 -18.42 -4.18
N LYS A 58 2.88 -17.85 -3.00
CA LYS A 58 1.82 -17.31 -2.16
C LYS A 58 1.95 -15.80 -2.10
N TYR A 59 0.81 -15.13 -2.09
CA TYR A 59 0.74 -13.68 -2.00
C TYR A 59 0.00 -13.27 -0.74
N SER A 60 0.63 -12.42 0.05
CA SER A 60 0.02 -11.73 1.18
C SER A 60 -0.23 -10.28 0.77
N TYR A 61 -1.40 -9.69 1.05
CA TYR A 61 -1.69 -8.31 0.69
C TYR A 61 -2.68 -7.62 1.63
N ASN A 62 -2.62 -6.29 1.66
CA ASN A 62 -3.50 -5.40 2.42
C ASN A 62 -3.81 -4.16 1.56
N PRO A 63 -5.08 -3.93 1.19
CA PRO A 63 -5.44 -2.91 0.20
C PRO A 63 -5.10 -1.46 0.55
N CYS A 64 -5.01 -1.12 1.85
CA CYS A 64 -4.83 0.26 2.27
C CYS A 64 -3.63 0.48 3.19
N TYR A 65 -3.31 -0.50 4.02
CA TYR A 65 -2.34 -0.32 5.09
C TYR A 65 -1.11 -1.18 4.82
N SER A 66 0.06 -0.58 4.95
CA SER A 66 1.32 -1.31 4.83
C SER A 66 1.45 -2.36 5.92
N PHE A 67 2.09 -3.48 5.59
CA PHE A 67 2.48 -4.50 6.55
C PHE A 67 3.92 -4.93 6.29
N THR A 68 4.47 -5.68 7.26
CA THR A 68 5.79 -6.29 7.15
C THR A 68 5.65 -7.80 7.38
N GLU A 69 6.20 -8.60 6.47
CA GLU A 69 6.15 -10.05 6.53
C GLU A 69 7.39 -10.64 5.86
N ARG A 70 8.11 -11.52 6.57
CA ARG A 70 9.35 -12.17 6.10
C ARG A 70 10.34 -11.11 5.56
N GLY A 71 10.69 -11.17 4.28
CA GLY A 71 11.59 -10.24 3.61
C GLY A 71 10.94 -8.96 3.09
N CYS A 72 9.61 -8.85 3.14
CA CYS A 72 8.89 -7.68 2.66
C CYS A 72 8.66 -6.68 3.81
N GLN A 73 9.14 -5.44 3.65
CA GLN A 73 9.06 -4.41 4.68
C GLN A 73 8.20 -3.23 4.23
N ASN A 74 7.19 -2.88 5.02
CA ASN A 74 6.28 -1.76 4.78
C ASN A 74 5.66 -1.75 3.37
N VAL A 75 5.16 -2.91 2.93
CA VAL A 75 4.58 -3.10 1.58
C VAL A 75 3.06 -3.26 1.63
N ALA A 76 2.41 -3.04 0.49
CA ALA A 76 0.98 -3.36 0.29
C ALA A 76 0.75 -4.82 -0.14
N ALA A 77 1.76 -5.47 -0.69
CA ALA A 77 1.73 -6.87 -1.12
C ALA A 77 3.12 -7.52 -0.99
N CYS A 78 3.16 -8.81 -0.69
CA CYS A 78 4.37 -9.61 -0.52
C CYS A 78 4.20 -10.96 -1.21
N GLN A 79 5.18 -11.37 -2.01
CA GLN A 79 5.28 -12.71 -2.59
C GLN A 79 6.19 -13.58 -1.73
N SER A 80 5.81 -14.83 -1.53
CA SER A 80 6.51 -15.75 -0.64
C SER A 80 6.45 -17.22 -1.07
#